data_AF-A0A4Z0RD65-F1
#
_entry.id   AF-A0A4Z0RD65-F1
#
_cell.length_a   1.000
_cell.length_b   1.000
_cell.length_c   1.000
_cell.angle_alpha   90.00
_cell.angle_beta   90.00
_cell.angle_gamma   90.00
#
_symmetry.space_group_name_H-M   'P 1'
#
loop_
_entity.id
_entity.type
_entity.pdbx_description
1 polymer ?
#
loop_
_entity_poly.entity_id
_entity_poly.type
_entity_poly.pdbx_seq_one_letter_code
_entity_poly.pdbx_strand_id
1 'polypeptide(L)'
;MDEVLIGEVLRPHGFSGELKIYPLTTDPARFLKLKEIILRCGMHERPFKIISARVQMDLVFLIVEGIEGIDQAEKYRGWEVLIDRSEVPPLKEGWYYFELEGMQVYDGDVLLGTLSSVLETGANDVYLVKGPKGEICVPALKSVVLHVDVEGRRMDVTLPPGLLEG
;
A
#
# COMPACT_ATOMS: atom_id res chain seq x y z
N MET A 1 15.91 -11.74 4.29
CA MET A 1 14.90 -11.17 3.38
C MET A 1 13.90 -10.47 4.26
N ASP A 2 13.53 -9.26 3.92
CA ASP A 2 12.52 -8.50 4.68
C ASP A 2 11.17 -8.94 4.10
N GLU A 3 10.38 -9.66 4.88
CA GLU A 3 9.11 -10.22 4.43
C GLU A 3 7.95 -9.46 5.06
N VAL A 4 6.92 -9.18 4.27
CA VAL A 4 5.73 -8.47 4.76
C VAL A 4 4.56 -9.42 4.80
N LEU A 5 3.96 -9.59 5.99
CA LEU A 5 2.72 -10.32 6.16
C LEU A 5 1.56 -9.51 5.58
N ILE A 6 0.84 -10.08 4.61
CA ILE A 6 -0.24 -9.39 3.89
C ILE A 6 -1.60 -10.09 4.03
N GLY A 7 -1.65 -11.30 4.55
CA GLY A 7 -2.90 -12.05 4.71
C GLY A 7 -2.75 -13.41 5.38
N GLU A 8 -3.86 -14.10 5.50
CA GLU A 8 -3.94 -15.48 6.01
C GLU A 8 -4.84 -16.33 5.10
N VAL A 9 -4.44 -17.57 4.82
CA VAL A 9 -5.25 -18.52 4.08
C VAL A 9 -6.37 -19.04 4.97
N LEU A 10 -7.62 -18.67 4.69
CA LEU A 10 -8.78 -19.12 5.46
C LEU A 10 -9.16 -20.58 5.14
N ARG A 11 -9.31 -20.87 3.84
CA ARG A 11 -9.75 -22.18 3.33
C ARG A 11 -9.62 -22.26 1.81
N PRO A 12 -9.63 -23.45 1.22
CA PRO A 12 -9.83 -23.60 -0.21
C PRO A 12 -11.19 -23.12 -0.68
N HIS A 13 -11.26 -22.74 -1.95
CA HIS A 13 -12.46 -22.43 -2.70
C HIS A 13 -12.50 -23.25 -4.00
N GLY A 14 -13.68 -23.81 -4.30
CA GLY A 14 -13.87 -24.62 -5.50
C GLY A 14 -13.00 -25.89 -5.56
N PHE A 15 -12.97 -26.50 -6.73
CA PHE A 15 -12.25 -27.76 -6.98
C PHE A 15 -10.86 -27.55 -7.60
N SER A 16 -10.52 -26.34 -8.02
CA SER A 16 -9.29 -26.04 -8.76
C SER A 16 -8.08 -25.76 -7.87
N GLY A 17 -8.22 -25.83 -6.55
CA GLY A 17 -7.15 -25.47 -5.61
C GLY A 17 -7.02 -23.96 -5.35
N GLU A 18 -8.07 -23.19 -5.63
CA GLU A 18 -8.10 -21.74 -5.34
C GLU A 18 -8.05 -21.53 -3.82
N LEU A 19 -7.14 -20.67 -3.36
CA LEU A 19 -6.95 -20.30 -1.96
C LEU A 19 -7.79 -19.08 -1.63
N LYS A 20 -8.70 -19.20 -0.66
CA LYS A 20 -9.42 -18.05 -0.10
C LYS A 20 -8.57 -17.44 1.01
N ILE A 21 -8.24 -16.16 0.87
CA ILE A 21 -7.35 -15.42 1.74
C ILE A 21 -8.10 -14.28 2.40
N TYR A 22 -7.86 -14.11 3.69
CA TYR A 22 -8.21 -12.91 4.44
C TYR A 22 -7.07 -11.89 4.29
N PRO A 23 -7.31 -10.76 3.63
CA PRO A 23 -6.30 -9.72 3.51
C PRO A 23 -6.12 -8.99 4.85
N LEU A 24 -4.86 -8.74 5.25
CA LEU A 24 -4.49 -7.89 6.38
C LEU A 24 -4.16 -6.46 5.93
N THR A 25 -4.62 -6.08 4.73
CA THR A 25 -4.46 -4.76 4.14
C THR A 25 -5.82 -4.10 3.95
N THR A 26 -5.86 -2.77 4.03
CA THR A 26 -7.04 -1.96 3.77
C THR A 26 -7.43 -1.89 2.29
N ASP A 27 -6.55 -2.33 1.38
CA ASP A 27 -6.80 -2.38 -0.06
C ASP A 27 -6.51 -3.79 -0.63
N PRO A 28 -7.52 -4.70 -0.62
CA PRO A 28 -7.38 -6.06 -1.15
C PRO A 28 -7.04 -6.11 -2.66
N ALA A 29 -7.33 -5.04 -3.43
CA ALA A 29 -7.04 -5.01 -4.86
C ALA A 29 -5.54 -5.07 -5.17
N ARG A 30 -4.67 -4.82 -4.18
CA ARG A 30 -3.21 -4.97 -4.30
C ARG A 30 -2.79 -6.39 -4.68
N PHE A 31 -3.52 -7.41 -4.22
CA PHE A 31 -3.24 -8.81 -4.54
C PHE A 31 -3.34 -9.10 -6.05
N LEU A 32 -4.10 -8.31 -6.80
CA LEU A 32 -4.28 -8.47 -8.25
C LEU A 32 -3.00 -8.17 -9.05
N LYS A 33 -2.02 -7.49 -8.44
CA LYS A 33 -0.78 -7.06 -9.10
C LYS A 33 0.43 -7.90 -8.72
N LEU A 34 0.29 -8.78 -7.72
CA LEU A 34 1.36 -9.62 -7.24
C LEU A 34 1.67 -10.73 -8.26
N LYS A 35 2.95 -11.06 -8.40
CA LYS A 35 3.40 -12.18 -9.26
C LYS A 35 3.74 -13.42 -8.44
N GLU A 36 4.17 -13.22 -7.20
CA GLU A 36 4.53 -14.28 -6.28
C GLU A 36 4.07 -13.97 -4.86
N ILE A 37 3.91 -15.03 -4.08
CA ILE A 37 3.64 -15.00 -2.65
C ILE A 37 4.48 -16.05 -1.96
N ILE A 38 4.69 -15.89 -0.67
CA ILE A 38 5.28 -16.90 0.21
C ILE A 38 4.18 -17.35 1.16
N LEU A 39 3.97 -18.66 1.27
CA LEU A 39 3.10 -19.23 2.29
C LEU A 39 3.97 -19.72 3.44
N ARG A 40 3.64 -19.33 4.67
CA ARG A 40 4.39 -19.71 5.88
C ARG A 40 3.51 -20.29 6.97
N CYS A 41 4.01 -21.32 7.64
CA CYS A 41 3.43 -21.89 8.86
C CYS A 41 4.56 -22.32 9.80
N GLY A 42 4.77 -21.55 10.87
CA GLY A 42 5.88 -21.78 11.81
C GLY A 42 7.23 -21.64 11.12
N MET A 43 8.03 -22.71 11.10
CA MET A 43 9.35 -22.73 10.44
C MET A 43 9.30 -23.17 8.97
N HIS A 44 8.12 -23.51 8.44
CA HIS A 44 7.97 -23.91 7.05
C HIS A 44 7.52 -22.71 6.22
N GLU A 45 8.31 -22.36 5.20
CA GLU A 45 7.97 -21.33 4.21
C GLU A 45 8.14 -21.90 2.81
N ARG A 46 7.29 -21.48 1.87
CA ARG A 46 7.38 -21.86 0.46
C ARG A 46 6.92 -20.73 -0.45
N PRO A 47 7.72 -20.33 -1.46
CA PRO A 47 7.31 -19.39 -2.48
C PRO A 47 6.42 -20.07 -3.52
N PHE A 48 5.45 -19.31 -4.04
CA PHE A 48 4.51 -19.73 -5.07
C PHE A 48 4.27 -18.59 -6.07
N LYS A 49 4.24 -18.93 -7.37
CA LYS A 49 3.85 -17.97 -8.41
C LYS A 49 2.33 -17.91 -8.55
N ILE A 50 1.79 -16.71 -8.68
CA ILE A 50 0.36 -16.47 -8.85
C ILE A 50 -0.01 -16.69 -10.32
N ILE A 51 -0.94 -17.60 -10.57
CA ILE A 51 -1.56 -17.83 -11.89
C ILE A 51 -2.72 -16.85 -12.09
N SER A 52 -3.56 -16.68 -11.07
CA SER A 52 -4.69 -15.75 -11.13
C SER A 52 -5.07 -15.24 -9.75
N ALA A 53 -5.52 -13.98 -9.70
CA ALA A 53 -6.02 -13.35 -8.49
C ALA A 53 -7.35 -12.65 -8.76
N ARG A 54 -8.28 -12.73 -7.81
CA ARG A 54 -9.54 -11.97 -7.84
C ARG A 54 -9.95 -11.55 -6.43
N VAL A 55 -10.68 -10.43 -6.35
CA VAL A 55 -11.25 -9.92 -5.10
C VAL A 55 -12.77 -10.01 -5.16
N GLN A 56 -13.37 -10.49 -4.09
CA GLN A 56 -14.83 -10.55 -3.95
C GLN A 56 -15.22 -10.37 -2.48
N MET A 57 -16.05 -9.37 -2.18
CA MET A 57 -16.52 -9.05 -0.82
C MET A 57 -15.36 -8.94 0.17
N ASP A 58 -14.35 -8.13 -0.17
CA ASP A 58 -13.13 -7.88 0.61
C ASP A 58 -12.25 -9.11 0.89
N LEU A 59 -12.53 -10.23 0.23
CA LEU A 59 -11.72 -11.45 0.32
C LEU A 59 -10.95 -11.64 -0.98
N VAL A 60 -9.76 -12.20 -0.84
CA VAL A 60 -8.87 -12.48 -1.97
C VAL A 60 -8.95 -13.96 -2.31
N PHE A 61 -8.97 -14.27 -3.59
CA PHE A 61 -8.94 -15.62 -4.10
C PHE A 61 -7.76 -15.77 -5.05
N LEU A 62 -6.83 -16.67 -4.74
CA LEU A 62 -5.61 -16.89 -5.51
C LEU A 62 -5.54 -18.31 -6.05
N ILE A 63 -5.11 -18.44 -7.30
CA ILE A 63 -4.62 -19.69 -7.86
C ILE A 63 -3.13 -19.53 -8.04
N VAL A 64 -2.37 -20.51 -7.59
CA VAL A 64 -0.90 -20.50 -7.65
C VAL A 64 -0.36 -21.76 -8.31
N GLU A 65 0.83 -21.66 -8.90
CA GLU A 65 1.50 -22.81 -9.51
C GLU A 65 1.79 -23.91 -8.48
N GLY A 66 1.47 -25.15 -8.82
CA GLY A 66 1.77 -26.32 -7.99
C GLY A 66 0.75 -26.63 -6.89
N ILE A 67 -0.31 -25.84 -6.72
CA ILE A 67 -1.46 -26.19 -5.88
C ILE A 67 -2.65 -26.48 -6.79
N GLU A 68 -2.77 -27.75 -7.15
CA GLU A 68 -3.86 -28.22 -8.02
C GLU A 68 -4.84 -29.04 -7.19
N GLY A 69 -6.07 -28.55 -7.09
CA GLY A 69 -7.13 -29.27 -6.39
C GLY A 69 -7.28 -28.94 -4.91
N ILE A 70 -8.46 -29.27 -4.40
CA ILE A 70 -8.88 -28.91 -3.03
C ILE A 70 -8.02 -29.56 -1.95
N ASP A 71 -7.63 -30.83 -2.12
CA ASP A 71 -6.84 -31.58 -1.14
C ASP A 71 -5.43 -31.02 -0.94
N GLN A 72 -4.87 -30.43 -2.00
CA GLN A 72 -3.57 -29.76 -1.92
C GLN A 72 -3.70 -28.40 -1.24
N ALA A 73 -4.71 -27.62 -1.63
CA ALA A 73 -5.00 -26.32 -1.06
C ALA A 73 -5.32 -26.39 0.45
N GLU A 74 -6.00 -27.45 0.90
CA GLU A 74 -6.40 -27.63 2.29
C GLU A 74 -5.19 -27.67 3.25
N LYS A 75 -4.03 -28.15 2.77
CA LYS A 75 -2.79 -28.21 3.56
C LYS A 75 -2.27 -26.83 3.97
N TYR A 76 -2.68 -25.79 3.25
CA TYR A 76 -2.26 -24.41 3.48
C TYR A 76 -3.28 -23.62 4.30
N ARG A 77 -4.35 -24.25 4.80
CA ARG A 77 -5.28 -23.60 5.73
C ARG A 77 -4.55 -23.08 6.97
N GLY A 78 -4.79 -21.81 7.31
CA GLY A 78 -4.17 -21.13 8.43
C GLY A 78 -2.72 -20.70 8.18
N TRP A 79 -2.20 -20.91 6.96
CA TRP A 79 -0.88 -20.40 6.61
C TRP A 79 -0.93 -18.89 6.39
N GLU A 80 0.13 -18.23 6.83
CA GLU A 80 0.38 -16.83 6.58
C GLU A 80 0.72 -16.62 5.11
N VAL A 81 0.24 -15.52 4.55
CA VAL A 81 0.57 -15.08 3.19
C VAL A 81 1.49 -13.89 3.29
N LEU A 82 2.70 -14.06 2.78
CA LEU A 82 3.75 -13.07 2.76
C LEU A 82 4.14 -12.71 1.33
N ILE A 83 4.82 -11.59 1.20
CA ILE A 83 5.54 -11.20 0.00
C ILE A 83 6.94 -10.72 0.39
N ASP A 84 7.88 -10.84 -0.53
CA ASP A 84 9.15 -10.13 -0.38
C ASP A 84 8.86 -8.62 -0.36
N ARG A 85 9.56 -7.87 0.48
CA ARG A 85 9.39 -6.41 0.56
C ARG A 85 9.66 -5.70 -0.77
N SER A 86 10.43 -6.30 -1.67
CA SER A 86 10.64 -5.80 -3.03
C SER A 86 9.45 -6.02 -3.98
N GLU A 87 8.60 -7.02 -3.69
CA GLU A 87 7.36 -7.33 -4.42
C GLU A 87 6.14 -6.57 -3.86
N VAL A 88 6.28 -5.94 -2.68
CA VAL A 88 5.34 -4.88 -2.27
C VAL A 88 5.36 -3.87 -3.41
N PRO A 89 4.24 -3.68 -4.14
CA PRO A 89 4.21 -2.68 -5.19
C PRO A 89 4.68 -1.38 -4.53
N PRO A 90 5.65 -0.65 -5.12
CA PRO A 90 5.94 0.68 -4.63
C PRO A 90 4.58 1.38 -4.51
N LEU A 91 4.32 1.97 -3.34
CA LEU A 91 3.15 2.81 -3.14
C LEU A 91 3.00 3.65 -4.41
N LYS A 92 1.80 3.69 -4.98
CA LYS A 92 1.58 4.23 -6.34
C LYS A 92 2.12 5.66 -6.49
N GLU A 93 2.31 6.38 -5.39
CA GLU A 93 3.53 7.06 -4.91
C GLU A 93 3.44 6.97 -3.38
N GLY A 94 4.54 6.91 -2.62
CA GLY A 94 4.39 7.19 -1.19
C GLY A 94 5.50 6.73 -0.26
N TRP A 95 5.76 7.61 0.68
CA TRP A 95 6.64 7.51 1.83
C TRP A 95 5.76 7.22 3.05
N TYR A 96 6.34 6.68 4.13
CA TYR A 96 5.59 6.62 5.38
C TYR A 96 5.38 8.05 5.91
N TYR A 97 4.24 8.32 6.57
CA TYR A 97 3.96 9.67 7.10
C TYR A 97 5.06 10.20 8.02
N PHE A 98 5.70 9.30 8.80
CA PHE A 98 6.83 9.67 9.67
C PHE A 98 8.08 10.07 8.89
N GLU A 99 8.24 9.65 7.64
CA GLU A 99 9.35 10.07 6.76
C GLU A 99 9.10 11.46 6.18
N LEU A 100 7.83 11.87 6.08
CA LEU A 100 7.43 13.15 5.52
C LEU A 100 7.43 14.28 6.55
N GLU A 101 7.22 13.95 7.84
CA GLU A 101 7.13 14.95 8.89
C GLU A 101 8.42 15.79 8.98
N GLY A 102 8.27 17.11 8.96
CA GLY A 102 9.38 18.05 8.96
C GLY A 102 9.97 18.36 7.57
N MET A 103 9.42 17.84 6.48
CA MET A 103 9.84 18.22 5.12
C MET A 103 9.41 19.64 4.75
N GLN A 104 10.22 20.31 3.93
CA GLN A 104 9.90 21.62 3.37
C GLN A 104 9.02 21.47 2.14
N VAL A 105 7.90 22.20 2.09
CA VAL A 105 6.91 22.13 1.01
C VAL A 105 6.98 23.40 0.15
N TYR A 106 7.12 23.24 -1.16
CA TYR A 106 7.33 24.32 -2.13
C TYR A 106 6.24 24.33 -3.22
N ASP A 107 5.84 25.53 -3.66
CA ASP A 107 5.11 25.75 -4.91
C ASP A 107 6.02 26.53 -5.88
N GLY A 108 6.59 25.82 -6.85
CA GLY A 108 7.71 26.32 -7.64
C GLY A 108 8.93 26.68 -6.77
N ASP A 109 9.35 27.94 -6.81
CA ASP A 109 10.45 28.46 -5.97
C ASP A 109 9.98 29.02 -4.61
N VAL A 110 8.68 29.01 -4.34
CA VAL A 110 8.10 29.61 -3.12
C VAL A 110 7.98 28.55 -2.04
N LEU A 111 8.69 28.75 -0.92
CA LEU A 111 8.50 27.94 0.28
C LEU A 111 7.13 28.25 0.92
N LEU A 112 6.26 27.25 0.95
CA LEU A 112 4.96 27.34 1.63
C LEU A 112 5.11 27.13 3.14
N GLY A 113 5.99 26.22 3.55
CA GLY A 113 6.24 25.94 4.96
C GLY A 113 6.78 24.53 5.20
N THR A 114 6.55 24.03 6.42
CA THR A 114 7.01 22.70 6.84
C THR A 114 5.83 21.78 7.08
N LEU A 115 5.89 20.55 6.55
CA LEU A 115 4.87 19.53 6.81
C LEU A 115 4.86 19.16 8.29
N SER A 116 3.75 19.40 8.98
CA SER A 116 3.60 19.10 10.41
C SER A 116 2.85 17.81 10.70
N SER A 117 1.91 17.42 9.83
CA SER A 117 1.11 16.22 10.03
C SER A 117 0.31 15.87 8.78
N VAL A 118 -0.20 14.64 8.75
CA VAL A 118 -1.10 14.14 7.71
C VAL A 118 -2.45 13.85 8.35
N LEU A 119 -3.52 14.41 7.78
CA LEU A 119 -4.90 14.18 8.18
C LEU A 119 -5.55 13.17 7.23
N GLU A 120 -5.91 12.00 7.75
CA GLU A 120 -6.66 10.99 7.01
C GLU A 120 -8.15 11.37 6.97
N THR A 121 -8.69 11.68 5.79
CA THR A 121 -10.09 12.10 5.64
C THR A 121 -11.02 10.99 5.12
N GLY A 122 -10.52 9.76 4.99
CA GLY A 122 -11.26 8.60 4.47
C GLY A 122 -11.45 8.59 2.95
N ALA A 123 -11.24 9.72 2.26
CA ALA A 123 -11.25 9.82 0.80
C ALA A 123 -9.85 10.09 0.22
N ASN A 124 -9.22 11.21 0.62
CA ASN A 124 -7.83 11.52 0.28
C ASN A 124 -7.15 12.16 1.49
N ASP A 125 -5.87 11.87 1.70
CA ASP A 125 -5.14 12.46 2.81
C ASP A 125 -4.91 13.96 2.55
N VAL A 126 -4.76 14.71 3.64
CA VAL A 126 -4.47 16.14 3.61
C VAL A 126 -3.20 16.40 4.40
N TYR A 127 -2.22 17.02 3.74
CA TYR A 127 -0.98 17.47 4.33
C TYR A 127 -1.20 18.82 5.01
N LEU A 128 -0.92 18.88 6.31
CA LEU A 128 -0.95 20.13 7.08
C LEU A 128 0.44 20.74 7.07
N VAL A 129 0.56 21.88 6.41
CA VAL A 129 1.83 22.60 6.22
C VAL A 129 1.80 23.88 7.04
N LYS A 130 2.72 24.01 8.00
CA LYS A 130 2.88 25.23 8.79
C LYS A 130 3.69 26.24 8.02
N GLY A 131 3.01 27.24 7.47
CA GLY A 131 3.60 28.38 6.79
C GLY A 131 3.68 29.63 7.68
N PRO A 132 4.31 30.71 7.17
CA PRO A 132 4.45 31.96 7.92
C PRO A 132 3.12 32.71 8.16
N LYS A 133 2.08 32.41 7.39
CA LYS A 133 0.75 33.04 7.50
C LYS A 133 -0.28 32.17 8.23
N GLY A 134 0.09 30.94 8.61
CA GLY A 134 -0.83 29.98 9.19
C GLY A 134 -0.64 28.57 8.63
N GLU A 135 -1.56 27.69 8.97
CA GLU A 135 -1.60 26.32 8.48
C GLU A 135 -2.25 26.27 7.09
N ILE A 136 -1.63 25.55 6.18
CA ILE A 136 -2.08 25.36 4.80
C ILE A 136 -2.45 23.88 4.65
N CYS A 137 -3.68 23.64 4.20
CA CYS A 137 -4.17 22.30 3.87
C CYS A 137 -3.83 21.99 2.42
N VAL A 138 -2.90 21.06 2.20
CA VAL A 138 -2.50 20.60 0.87
C VAL A 138 -3.09 19.22 0.62
N PRO A 139 -4.01 19.05 -0.34
CA PRO A 139 -4.53 17.72 -0.68
C PRO A 139 -3.40 16.80 -1.18
N ALA A 140 -3.27 15.60 -0.63
CA ALA A 140 -2.30 14.59 -1.05
C ALA A 140 -2.75 13.88 -2.35
N LEU A 141 -3.07 14.66 -3.37
CA LEU A 141 -3.50 14.21 -4.69
C LEU A 141 -2.31 14.22 -5.65
N LYS A 142 -2.25 13.26 -6.57
CA LYS A 142 -1.22 13.22 -7.63
C LYS A 142 -1.18 14.47 -8.52
N SER A 143 -2.30 15.19 -8.61
CA SER A 143 -2.40 16.44 -9.36
C SER A 143 -1.88 17.65 -8.58
N VAL A 144 -1.68 17.51 -7.27
CA VAL A 144 -1.23 18.58 -6.36
C VAL A 144 0.20 18.33 -5.92
N VAL A 145 0.54 17.10 -5.52
CA VAL A 145 1.90 16.72 -5.12
C VAL A 145 2.67 16.26 -6.36
N LEU A 146 3.62 17.08 -6.81
CA LEU A 146 4.34 16.87 -8.06
C LEU A 146 5.60 16.01 -7.87
N HIS A 147 6.30 16.22 -6.76
CA HIS A 147 7.55 15.53 -6.46
C HIS A 147 7.81 15.50 -4.96
N VAL A 148 8.44 14.44 -4.48
CA VAL A 148 8.84 14.29 -3.08
C VAL A 148 10.24 13.68 -3.07
N ASP A 149 11.15 14.32 -2.35
CA ASP A 149 12.52 13.89 -2.12
C ASP A 149 12.74 13.80 -0.61
N VAL A 150 12.64 12.59 -0.06
CA VAL A 150 12.81 12.37 1.39
C VAL A 150 14.25 12.50 1.84
N GLU A 151 15.23 12.10 1.02
CA GLU A 151 16.64 12.30 1.36
C GLU A 151 16.97 13.80 1.42
N GLY A 152 16.48 14.57 0.44
CA GLY A 152 16.63 16.03 0.37
C GLY A 152 15.67 16.84 1.24
N ARG A 153 14.73 16.18 1.95
CA ARG A 153 13.70 16.82 2.80
C ARG A 153 12.85 17.87 2.06
N ARG A 154 12.54 17.64 0.78
CA ARG A 154 11.80 18.58 -0.08
C ARG A 154 10.57 17.93 -0.71
N MET A 155 9.45 18.65 -0.70
CA MET A 155 8.21 18.28 -1.38
C MET A 155 7.78 19.44 -2.29
N ASP A 156 7.56 19.16 -3.57
CA ASP A 156 7.08 20.13 -4.55
C ASP A 156 5.60 19.88 -4.84
N VAL A 157 4.80 20.93 -4.74
CA VAL A 157 3.35 20.91 -4.93
C VAL A 157 2.94 21.99 -5.93
N THR A 158 1.70 21.92 -6.40
CA THR A 158 1.04 23.00 -7.11
C THR A 158 -0.37 23.18 -6.55
N LEU A 159 -0.66 24.37 -6.02
CA LEU A 159 -1.95 24.66 -5.45
C LEU A 159 -2.86 25.30 -6.50
N PRO A 160 -4.16 24.92 -6.57
CA PRO A 160 -5.09 25.62 -7.43
C PRO A 160 -5.24 27.08 -6.98
N PRO A 161 -5.38 28.03 -7.92
CA PRO A 161 -5.52 29.45 -7.61
C PRO A 161 -6.74 29.67 -6.69
N GLY A 162 -6.53 30.41 -5.59
CA GLY A 162 -7.56 30.75 -4.59
C GLY A 162 -7.50 29.94 -3.28
N LEU A 163 -6.65 28.92 -3.15
CA LEU A 163 -6.56 28.10 -1.92
C LEU A 163 -5.85 28.82 -0.75
N LEU A 164 -5.01 29.82 -1.05
CA LEU A 164 -4.22 30.58 -0.05
C LEU A 164 -4.86 31.92 0.35
N GLU A 165 -6.03 32.26 -0.20
CA GLU A 165 -6.66 33.59 -0.05
C GLU A 165 -7.80 33.63 0.99
N GLY A 166 -7.83 32.66 1.91
CA GLY A 166 -8.79 32.58 3.03
C GLY A 166 -8.27 33.21 4.31
#